data_AF-V9IFS3-F1
#
_entry.id   AF-V9IFS3-F1
#
_cell.length_a   1.000
_cell.length_b   1.000
_cell.length_c   1.000
_cell.angle_alpha   90.00
_cell.angle_beta   90.00
_cell.angle_gamma   90.00
#
_symmetry.space_group_name_H-M   'P 1'
#
loop_
_entity.id
_entity.type
_entity.pdbx_description
1 polymer ?
#
loop_
_entity_poly.entity_id
_entity_poly.type
_entity_poly.pdbx_seq_one_letter_code
_entity_poly.pdbx_strand_id
1 'polypeptide(L)'
;MHLLILQQGHYLESETIATILSQRNAEQEHINNWSQHISMCASAISPPPCRPPPAPFHHCRLLFSHLGLSGWEQRRKLHLLSKNEKLLRELRNLDSQRSRETHKIAVIYVSQGQEDKNSILSNITASKEYENFIARLAWEVELESHTGFLGGLVPGKASGVTAPYFATSFTEILFHVATRMPSDSPESLLQKTRHLGNDEIHIVWSEHWRDYRRDIIPTEFCDVLIVIYPLHNKLYRIQISRKPEIPFFGPLFDECIVEDKVLPGLVRTTALAASRAKRSTLTLYQHYYEERARSIDTVMRNHKEATTFEEFTANVYSPVQPPSPFSGASSISGSTTSVQSTASSNLAAALIDSHQGRSGLRSSSAASSDNRANRGD
;
A
#
# COMPACT_ATOMS: atom_id res chain seq x y z
N MET A 1 36.72 17.65 -26.35
CA MET A 1 35.23 17.58 -26.28
C MET A 1 34.69 17.66 -24.85
N HIS A 2 35.21 16.91 -23.87
CA HIS A 2 34.70 16.94 -22.49
C HIS A 2 34.76 18.30 -21.77
N LEU A 3 35.82 19.10 -21.99
CA LEU A 3 35.92 20.45 -21.41
C LEU A 3 34.89 21.44 -21.99
N LEU A 4 34.59 21.33 -23.28
CA LEU A 4 33.60 22.19 -23.95
C LEU A 4 32.18 21.90 -23.45
N ILE A 5 31.85 20.63 -23.18
CA ILE A 5 30.54 20.22 -22.64
C ILE A 5 30.36 20.72 -21.20
N LEU A 6 31.40 20.63 -20.36
CA LEU A 6 31.35 21.18 -19.00
C LEU A 6 31.21 22.69 -19.02
N GLN A 7 31.98 23.39 -19.86
CA GLN A 7 31.95 24.84 -19.96
C GLN A 7 30.60 25.35 -20.50
N GLN A 8 29.96 24.60 -21.40
CA GLN A 8 28.62 24.87 -21.90
C GLN A 8 27.53 24.57 -20.86
N GLY A 9 27.71 23.53 -20.03
CA GLY A 9 26.84 23.23 -18.90
C GLY A 9 26.86 24.32 -17.81
N HIS A 10 28.05 24.80 -17.43
CA HIS A 10 28.19 25.89 -16.47
C HIS A 10 27.62 27.22 -16.98
N TYR A 11 27.73 27.47 -18.29
CA TYR A 11 27.13 28.64 -18.93
C TYR A 11 25.59 28.59 -18.87
N LEU A 12 25.00 27.45 -19.24
CA LEU A 12 23.56 27.22 -19.17
C LEU A 12 23.02 27.29 -17.74
N GLU A 13 23.77 26.77 -16.77
CA GLU A 13 23.42 26.85 -15.35
C GLU A 13 23.43 28.31 -14.87
N SER A 14 24.47 29.07 -15.22
CA SER A 14 24.57 30.50 -14.87
C SER A 14 23.46 31.33 -15.52
N GLU A 15 23.09 31.04 -16.76
CA GLU A 15 21.98 31.71 -17.46
C GLU A 15 20.64 31.36 -16.82
N THR A 16 20.43 30.10 -16.46
CA THR A 16 19.21 29.64 -15.77
C THR A 16 19.06 30.32 -14.41
N ILE A 17 20.15 30.40 -13.63
CA ILE A 17 20.17 31.08 -12.33
C ILE A 17 19.87 32.57 -12.49
N ALA A 18 20.49 33.24 -13.48
CA ALA A 18 20.25 34.66 -13.74
C ALA A 18 18.79 34.93 -14.12
N THR A 19 18.19 34.05 -14.93
CA THR A 19 16.78 34.16 -15.35
C THR A 19 15.84 33.98 -14.16
N ILE A 20 16.09 33.00 -13.29
CA ILE A 20 15.30 32.78 -12.07
C ILE A 20 15.41 33.97 -11.12
N LEU A 21 16.61 34.52 -10.92
CA LEU A 21 16.81 35.69 -10.07
C LEU A 21 16.12 36.92 -10.63
N SER A 22 16.17 37.12 -11.95
CA SER A 22 15.47 38.21 -12.63
C SER A 22 13.95 38.09 -12.45
N GLN A 23 13.38 36.89 -12.65
CA GLN A 23 11.95 36.64 -12.45
C GLN A 23 11.55 36.89 -10.99
N ARG A 24 12.32 36.35 -10.03
CA ARG A 24 12.06 36.55 -8.59
C ARG A 24 12.06 38.04 -8.22
N ASN A 25 13.00 38.81 -8.75
CA ASN A 25 13.07 40.25 -8.49
C ASN A 25 11.87 40.98 -9.09
N ALA A 26 11.47 40.65 -10.32
CA ALA A 26 10.29 41.24 -10.95
C ALA A 26 8.99 40.90 -10.19
N GLU A 27 8.85 39.66 -9.72
CA GLU A 27 7.72 39.24 -8.87
C GLU A 27 7.73 39.96 -7.52
N GLN A 28 8.89 40.11 -6.89
CA GLN A 28 9.03 40.82 -5.62
C GLN A 28 8.71 42.30 -5.78
N GLU A 29 9.14 42.94 -6.87
CA GLU A 29 8.82 44.33 -7.18
C GLU A 29 7.32 44.49 -7.49
N HIS A 30 6.72 43.56 -8.24
CA HIS A 30 5.29 43.52 -8.46
C HIS A 30 4.50 43.37 -7.16
N ILE A 31 4.90 42.45 -6.27
CA ILE A 31 4.29 42.30 -4.95
C ILE A 31 4.49 43.57 -4.12
N ASN A 32 5.67 44.15 -4.07
CA ASN A 32 5.91 45.37 -3.30
C ASN A 32 5.05 46.54 -3.80
N ASN A 33 4.94 46.71 -5.12
CA ASN A 33 4.17 47.80 -5.74
C ASN A 33 2.65 47.58 -5.64
N TRP A 34 2.18 46.33 -5.65
CA TRP A 34 0.75 46.02 -5.72
C TRP A 34 0.18 45.35 -4.46
N SER A 35 0.99 45.01 -3.46
CA SER A 35 0.56 44.34 -2.21
C SER A 35 -0.45 45.12 -1.39
N GLN A 36 -0.49 46.45 -1.56
CA GLN A 36 -1.45 47.35 -0.92
C GLN A 36 -2.58 47.79 -1.86
N HIS A 37 -2.56 47.34 -3.11
CA HIS A 37 -3.57 47.71 -4.10
C HIS A 37 -4.88 46.99 -3.79
N ILE A 38 -6.01 47.72 -3.81
CA ILE A 38 -7.33 47.23 -3.38
C ILE A 38 -7.80 45.99 -4.16
N SER A 39 -7.32 45.80 -5.39
CA SER A 39 -7.63 44.65 -6.26
C SER A 39 -6.79 43.40 -5.98
N MET A 40 -5.71 43.53 -5.20
CA MET A 40 -4.77 42.45 -4.83
C MET A 40 -4.85 42.10 -3.34
N CYS A 41 -5.42 42.99 -2.52
CA CYS A 41 -5.81 42.67 -1.15
C CYS A 41 -7.21 42.04 -1.14
N ALA A 42 -7.30 40.73 -0.97
CA ALA A 42 -8.55 40.16 -0.48
C ALA A 42 -8.81 40.75 0.91
N SER A 43 -9.99 41.34 1.12
CA SER A 43 -10.40 41.74 2.48
C SER A 43 -10.23 40.54 3.38
N ALA A 44 -9.54 40.69 4.51
CA ALA A 44 -9.37 39.61 5.47
C ALA A 44 -10.77 39.10 5.86
N ILE A 45 -11.13 37.91 5.37
CA ILE A 45 -12.36 37.26 5.77
C ILE A 45 -12.10 36.77 7.18
N SER A 46 -12.53 37.57 8.16
CA SER A 46 -12.59 37.08 9.54
C SER A 46 -13.45 35.82 9.54
N PRO A 47 -12.98 34.70 10.11
CA PRO A 47 -13.82 33.52 10.24
C PRO A 47 -15.14 33.94 10.90
N PRO A 48 -16.29 33.48 10.39
CA PRO A 48 -17.56 33.84 10.96
C PRO A 48 -17.53 33.54 12.47
N PRO A 49 -18.08 34.42 13.32
CA PRO A 49 -18.07 34.20 14.76
C PRO A 49 -18.68 32.84 15.04
N CYS A 50 -18.02 32.03 15.88
CA CYS A 50 -18.47 30.69 16.23
C CYS A 50 -19.80 30.80 16.98
N ARG A 51 -20.92 30.62 16.25
CA ARG A 51 -22.26 30.67 16.83
C ARG A 51 -22.60 29.29 17.39
N PRO A 52 -23.23 29.22 18.57
CA PRO A 52 -23.76 27.96 19.04
C PRO A 52 -24.79 27.43 18.03
N PRO A 53 -24.85 26.11 17.79
CA PRO A 53 -25.78 25.55 16.85
C PRO A 53 -27.22 25.89 17.26
N PRO A 54 -28.08 26.30 16.31
CA PRO A 54 -29.44 26.75 16.61
C PRO A 54 -30.36 25.65 17.17
N ALA A 55 -29.94 24.38 17.05
CA ALA A 55 -30.65 23.24 17.60
C ALA A 55 -29.69 22.06 17.84
N PRO A 56 -30.04 21.12 18.75
CA PRO A 56 -29.34 19.85 18.89
C PRO A 56 -29.19 19.14 17.54
N PHE A 57 -28.03 18.51 17.30
CA PHE A 57 -27.69 17.77 16.08
C PHE A 57 -27.71 18.59 14.77
N HIS A 58 -27.69 19.94 14.84
CA HIS A 58 -27.65 20.79 13.65
C HIS A 58 -26.48 20.48 12.71
N HIS A 59 -25.27 20.32 13.25
CA HIS A 59 -24.10 19.96 12.44
C HIS A 59 -24.20 18.56 11.83
N CYS A 60 -24.81 17.60 12.54
CA CYS A 60 -25.06 16.26 12.00
C CYS A 60 -26.01 16.32 10.80
N ARG A 61 -27.09 17.10 10.90
CA ARG A 61 -28.02 17.33 9.78
C ARG A 61 -27.34 18.02 8.60
N LEU A 62 -26.53 19.05 8.86
CA LEU A 62 -25.78 19.75 7.82
C LEU A 62 -24.79 18.80 7.12
N LEU A 63 -24.03 18.02 7.88
CA LEU A 63 -23.11 17.02 7.32
C LEU A 63 -23.86 16.00 6.47
N PHE A 64 -24.94 15.42 7.00
CA PHE A 64 -25.78 14.45 6.30
C PHE A 64 -26.32 15.03 4.97
N SER A 65 -26.74 16.29 4.98
CA SER A 65 -27.19 17.00 3.78
C SER A 65 -26.05 17.32 2.81
N HIS A 66 -24.89 17.79 3.29
CA HIS A 66 -23.74 18.13 2.46
C HIS A 66 -23.13 16.90 1.79
N LEU A 67 -23.19 15.74 2.43
CA LEU A 67 -22.80 14.46 1.84
C LEU A 67 -23.84 13.92 0.84
N GLY A 68 -24.95 14.63 0.63
CA GLY A 68 -26.03 14.22 -0.28
C GLY A 68 -26.80 12.99 0.20
N LEU A 69 -26.69 12.62 1.48
CA LEU A 69 -27.31 11.42 2.05
C LEU A 69 -28.80 11.62 2.40
N SER A 70 -29.28 12.86 2.39
CA SER A 70 -30.70 13.22 2.57
C SER A 70 -31.56 12.98 1.32
N GLY A 71 -30.94 12.67 0.17
CA GLY A 71 -31.65 12.43 -1.08
C GLY A 71 -32.39 11.10 -1.10
N TRP A 72 -33.61 11.10 -1.64
CA TRP A 72 -34.45 9.89 -1.79
C TRP A 72 -33.76 8.78 -2.60
N GLU A 73 -32.87 9.14 -3.51
CA GLU A 73 -32.08 8.20 -4.32
C GLU A 73 -31.13 7.34 -3.48
N GLN A 74 -30.70 7.82 -2.30
CA GLN A 74 -29.76 7.12 -1.43
C GLN A 74 -30.40 6.04 -0.57
N ARG A 75 -31.74 5.92 -0.60
CA ARG A 75 -32.52 4.94 0.17
C ARG A 75 -32.03 3.50 0.03
N ARG A 76 -31.51 3.13 -1.15
CA ARG A 76 -30.99 1.79 -1.43
C ARG A 76 -29.50 1.60 -1.12
N LYS A 77 -28.80 2.69 -0.80
CA LYS A 77 -27.34 2.72 -0.62
C LYS A 77 -26.93 2.99 0.83
N LEU A 78 -27.84 3.52 1.65
CA LEU A 78 -27.59 3.77 3.07
C LEU A 78 -28.13 2.62 3.94
N HIS A 79 -27.25 2.03 4.75
CA HIS A 79 -27.59 0.96 5.68
C HIS A 79 -27.13 1.31 7.08
N LEU A 80 -28.06 1.36 8.04
CA LEU A 80 -27.71 1.49 9.45
C LEU A 80 -27.24 0.13 9.96
N LEU A 81 -26.09 0.11 10.65
CA LEU A 81 -25.49 -1.10 11.19
C LEU A 81 -25.57 -1.09 12.71
N SER A 82 -25.90 -2.24 13.30
CA SER A 82 -25.99 -2.41 14.74
C SER A 82 -24.61 -2.49 15.36
N LYS A 83 -24.29 -1.51 16.20
CA LYS A 83 -23.00 -1.45 16.91
C LYS A 83 -22.92 -2.57 17.94
N ASN A 84 -22.06 -3.55 17.69
CA ASN A 84 -21.72 -4.61 18.62
C ASN A 84 -20.27 -5.08 18.43
N GLU A 85 -19.75 -5.85 19.39
CA GLU A 85 -18.38 -6.39 19.35
C GLU A 85 -18.10 -7.25 18.11
N LYS A 86 -19.13 -7.93 17.58
CA LYS A 86 -18.99 -8.71 16.35
C LYS A 86 -18.74 -7.80 15.14
N LEU A 87 -19.51 -6.71 14.99
CA LEU A 87 -19.30 -5.72 13.93
C LEU A 87 -17.89 -5.13 14.00
N LEU A 88 -17.44 -4.73 15.20
CA LEU A 88 -16.11 -4.14 15.38
C LEU A 88 -15.00 -5.11 14.97
N ARG A 89 -15.14 -6.41 15.27
CA ARG A 89 -14.19 -7.45 14.82
C ARG A 89 -14.22 -7.63 13.30
N GLU A 90 -15.40 -7.69 12.68
CA GLU A 90 -15.51 -7.83 11.23
C GLU A 90 -14.97 -6.60 10.48
N LEU A 91 -15.19 -5.39 10.99
CA LEU A 91 -14.61 -4.16 10.44
C LEU A 91 -13.08 -4.14 10.56
N ARG A 92 -12.51 -4.58 11.69
CA ARG A 92 -11.04 -4.73 11.82
C ARG A 92 -10.48 -5.74 10.81
N ASN A 93 -11.20 -6.83 10.56
CA ASN A 93 -10.81 -7.80 9.54
C ASN A 93 -10.92 -7.20 8.13
N LEU A 94 -11.94 -6.39 7.86
CA LEU A 94 -12.07 -5.66 6.60
C LEU A 94 -10.91 -4.68 6.42
N ASP A 95 -10.53 -3.93 7.44
CA ASP A 95 -9.44 -2.95 7.37
C ASP A 95 -8.06 -3.60 7.22
N SER A 96 -7.89 -4.85 7.68
CA SER A 96 -6.65 -5.61 7.50
C SER A 96 -6.51 -6.27 6.13
N GLN A 97 -7.58 -6.35 5.34
CA GLN A 97 -7.52 -6.86 3.97
C GLN A 97 -6.63 -5.98 3.10
N ARG A 98 -5.84 -6.63 2.25
CA ARG A 98 -4.97 -5.94 1.30
C ARG A 98 -5.81 -5.12 0.31
N SER A 99 -5.39 -3.89 0.09
CA SER A 99 -6.03 -2.93 -0.82
C SER A 99 -5.35 -2.86 -2.20
N ARG A 100 -4.25 -3.59 -2.39
CA ARG A 100 -3.45 -3.61 -3.61
C ARG A 100 -3.18 -5.06 -4.02
N GLU A 101 -3.06 -5.26 -5.32
CA GLU A 101 -2.56 -6.51 -5.87
C GLU A 101 -1.08 -6.64 -5.58
N THR A 102 -0.65 -7.74 -4.96
CA THR A 102 0.76 -7.95 -4.60
C THR A 102 1.40 -8.98 -5.53
N HIS A 103 2.67 -8.82 -5.90
CA HIS A 103 3.41 -9.77 -6.74
C HIS A 103 4.83 -9.96 -6.21
N LYS A 104 5.33 -11.18 -6.32
CA LYS A 104 6.73 -11.55 -6.04
C LYS A 104 7.34 -12.10 -7.32
N ILE A 105 8.55 -11.65 -7.64
CA ILE A 105 9.22 -11.97 -8.90
C ILE A 105 10.69 -12.23 -8.62
N ALA A 106 11.19 -13.39 -9.05
CA ALA A 106 12.60 -13.73 -8.90
C ALA A 106 13.44 -13.00 -9.94
N VAL A 107 14.60 -12.49 -9.54
CA VAL A 107 15.61 -11.91 -10.44
C VAL A 107 16.96 -12.57 -10.18
N ILE A 108 17.53 -13.19 -11.22
CA ILE A 108 18.69 -14.05 -11.13
C ILE A 108 19.76 -13.54 -12.09
N TYR A 109 21.00 -13.42 -11.61
CA TYR A 109 22.15 -13.03 -12.40
C TYR A 109 23.02 -14.25 -12.72
N VAL A 110 23.29 -14.47 -14.00
CA VAL A 110 24.17 -15.54 -14.51
C VAL A 110 25.39 -14.89 -15.15
N SER A 111 26.54 -15.08 -14.52
CA SER A 111 27.82 -14.59 -15.01
C SER A 111 28.35 -15.44 -16.16
N GLN A 112 29.33 -14.90 -16.87
CA GLN A 112 30.06 -15.61 -17.90
C GLN A 112 30.64 -16.95 -17.37
N GLY A 113 30.39 -18.04 -18.08
CA GLY A 113 30.89 -19.38 -17.74
C GLY A 113 30.14 -20.14 -16.63
N GLN A 114 29.15 -19.53 -15.97
CA GLN A 114 28.36 -20.24 -14.96
C GLN A 114 27.32 -21.17 -15.60
N GLU A 115 27.39 -22.46 -15.27
CA GLU A 115 26.45 -23.49 -15.77
C GLU A 115 25.82 -24.32 -14.64
N ASP A 116 26.16 -24.05 -13.37
CA ASP A 116 25.64 -24.77 -12.20
C ASP A 116 24.83 -23.86 -11.26
N LYS A 117 23.82 -24.44 -10.61
CA LYS A 117 22.93 -23.74 -9.68
C LYS A 117 23.68 -23.02 -8.56
N ASN A 118 24.66 -23.69 -7.96
CA ASN A 118 25.30 -23.21 -6.74
C ASN A 118 26.17 -21.99 -7.03
N SER A 119 26.94 -21.99 -8.12
CA SER A 119 27.73 -20.83 -8.53
C SER A 119 26.86 -19.62 -8.84
N ILE A 120 25.76 -19.82 -9.57
CA ILE A 120 24.80 -18.75 -9.89
C ILE A 120 24.17 -18.16 -8.63
N LEU A 121 23.67 -19.01 -7.73
CA LEU A 121 23.03 -18.56 -6.50
C LEU A 121 24.02 -18.07 -5.43
N SER A 122 25.33 -18.29 -5.60
CA SER A 122 26.36 -17.74 -4.71
C SER A 122 26.83 -16.35 -5.11
N ASN A 123 26.34 -15.82 -6.24
CA ASN A 123 26.66 -14.46 -6.67
C ASN A 123 26.16 -13.43 -5.64
N ILE A 124 27.08 -12.63 -5.12
CA ILE A 124 26.83 -11.46 -4.25
C ILE A 124 27.07 -10.13 -4.98
N THR A 125 27.83 -10.18 -6.07
CA THR A 125 28.11 -9.05 -6.95
C THR A 125 27.70 -9.42 -8.38
N ALA A 126 27.49 -8.40 -9.21
CA ALA A 126 27.13 -8.56 -10.60
C ALA A 126 27.76 -7.44 -11.44
N SER A 127 27.52 -7.47 -12.75
CA SER A 127 28.02 -6.45 -13.66
C SER A 127 27.39 -5.09 -13.40
N LYS A 128 28.07 -4.02 -13.84
CA LYS A 128 27.55 -2.66 -13.80
C LYS A 128 26.25 -2.52 -14.61
N GLU A 129 26.12 -3.26 -15.70
CA GLU A 129 24.95 -3.18 -16.57
C GLU A 129 23.73 -3.81 -15.93
N TYR A 130 23.90 -4.96 -15.27
CA TYR A 130 22.88 -5.57 -14.43
C TYR A 130 22.44 -4.63 -13.29
N GLU A 131 23.38 -4.07 -12.55
CA GLU A 131 23.05 -3.16 -11.43
C GLU A 131 22.30 -1.91 -11.91
N ASN A 132 22.67 -1.35 -13.07
CA ASN A 132 21.92 -0.26 -13.72
C ASN A 132 20.51 -0.68 -14.16
N PHE A 133 20.33 -1.93 -14.59
CA PHE A 133 19.01 -2.48 -14.91
C PHE A 133 18.16 -2.59 -13.65
N ILE A 134 18.67 -3.17 -12.57
CA ILE A 134 17.96 -3.32 -11.29
C ILE A 134 17.50 -1.96 -10.74
N ALA A 135 18.40 -0.97 -10.72
CA ALA A 135 18.10 0.38 -10.24
C ALA A 135 16.98 1.10 -11.03
N ARG A 136 16.74 0.69 -12.28
CA ARG A 136 15.66 1.22 -13.15
C ARG A 136 14.44 0.30 -13.20
N LEU A 137 14.59 -0.96 -12.79
CA LEU A 137 13.51 -1.92 -12.68
C LEU A 137 12.59 -1.58 -11.52
N ALA A 138 13.15 -1.13 -10.41
CA ALA A 138 12.42 -0.81 -9.18
C ALA A 138 13.27 0.07 -8.26
N TRP A 139 12.67 0.74 -7.29
CA TRP A 139 13.43 1.50 -6.30
C TRP A 139 13.87 0.59 -5.16
N GLU A 140 15.08 0.82 -4.65
CA GLU A 140 15.59 0.07 -3.51
C GLU A 140 14.83 0.45 -2.23
N VAL A 141 14.39 -0.54 -1.44
CA VAL A 141 13.83 -0.33 -0.10
C VAL A 141 14.61 -1.13 0.94
N GLU A 142 14.71 -0.58 2.15
CA GLU A 142 15.23 -1.29 3.32
C GLU A 142 14.13 -2.12 3.96
N LEU A 143 14.37 -3.42 4.15
CA LEU A 143 13.36 -4.36 4.62
C LEU A 143 12.89 -4.07 6.05
N GLU A 144 13.77 -3.54 6.90
CA GLU A 144 13.45 -3.23 8.31
C GLU A 144 12.44 -2.09 8.47
N SER A 145 12.56 -1.05 7.64
CA SER A 145 11.71 0.14 7.69
C SER A 145 10.54 0.10 6.71
N HIS A 146 10.53 -0.86 5.77
CA HIS A 146 9.50 -0.95 4.74
C HIS A 146 8.13 -1.39 5.29
N THR A 147 7.11 -0.60 5.00
CA THR A 147 5.72 -0.84 5.46
C THR A 147 4.82 -1.49 4.41
N GLY A 148 5.33 -1.69 3.19
CA GLY A 148 4.59 -2.27 2.07
C GLY A 148 4.64 -3.80 2.02
N PHE A 149 4.41 -4.36 0.84
CA PHE A 149 4.41 -5.80 0.64
C PHE A 149 5.84 -6.37 0.65
N LEU A 150 6.13 -7.27 1.60
CA LEU A 150 7.46 -7.86 1.79
C LEU A 150 7.73 -9.15 0.99
N GLY A 151 6.79 -9.65 0.18
CA GLY A 151 7.04 -10.86 -0.64
C GLY A 151 7.34 -12.16 0.12
N GLY A 152 7.18 -12.17 1.45
CA GLY A 152 7.60 -13.26 2.31
C GLY A 152 9.04 -13.12 2.83
N LEU A 153 9.76 -12.06 2.48
CA LEU A 153 11.02 -11.70 3.11
C LEU A 153 10.76 -11.23 4.54
N VAL A 154 11.61 -11.68 5.46
CA VAL A 154 11.56 -11.27 6.86
C VAL A 154 12.70 -10.28 7.11
N PRO A 155 12.44 -9.12 7.73
CA PRO A 155 13.51 -8.18 8.07
C PRO A 155 14.58 -8.84 8.94
N GLY A 156 15.85 -8.63 8.57
CA GLY A 156 17.01 -9.17 9.28
C GLY A 156 17.97 -9.93 8.38
N LYS A 157 19.02 -10.52 8.96
CA LYS A 157 20.16 -11.07 8.20
C LYS A 157 19.80 -12.21 7.24
N ALA A 158 18.72 -12.96 7.46
CA ALA A 158 18.42 -14.17 6.70
C ALA A 158 17.86 -13.90 5.29
N SER A 159 17.14 -12.81 5.07
CA SER A 159 16.53 -12.45 3.77
C SER A 159 17.25 -11.31 3.04
N GLY A 160 18.31 -10.75 3.65
CA GLY A 160 19.01 -9.57 3.17
C GLY A 160 18.56 -8.29 3.89
N VAL A 161 19.20 -7.18 3.56
CA VAL A 161 18.90 -5.86 4.17
C VAL A 161 17.95 -5.06 3.29
N THR A 162 18.05 -5.21 1.98
CA THR A 162 17.30 -4.42 1.00
C THR A 162 16.70 -5.32 -0.08
N ALA A 163 15.67 -4.80 -0.74
CA ALA A 163 15.10 -5.41 -1.94
C ALA A 163 14.58 -4.33 -2.89
N PRO A 164 14.65 -4.51 -4.21
CA PRO A 164 13.95 -3.65 -5.14
C PRO A 164 12.43 -3.84 -5.05
N TYR A 165 11.73 -2.72 -4.99
CA TYR A 165 10.30 -2.66 -4.84
C TYR A 165 9.68 -1.70 -5.86
N PHE A 166 8.50 -2.06 -6.37
CA PHE A 166 7.70 -1.20 -7.22
C PHE A 166 6.26 -1.17 -6.73
N ALA A 167 5.64 -0.01 -6.79
CA ALA A 167 4.25 0.18 -6.38
C ALA A 167 3.55 1.26 -7.21
N THR A 168 2.24 1.07 -7.34
CA THR A 168 1.29 2.06 -7.84
C THR A 168 0.15 2.17 -6.82
N SER A 169 -0.90 2.94 -7.12
CA SER A 169 -2.11 2.99 -6.30
C SER A 169 -2.79 1.62 -6.16
N PHE A 170 -2.60 0.71 -7.13
CA PHE A 170 -3.34 -0.57 -7.21
C PHE A 170 -2.47 -1.82 -7.14
N THR A 171 -1.15 -1.69 -7.23
CA THR A 171 -0.25 -2.84 -7.38
C THR A 171 1.03 -2.63 -6.61
N GLU A 172 1.56 -3.70 -6.03
CA GLU A 172 2.85 -3.79 -5.36
C GLU A 172 3.63 -4.99 -5.90
N ILE A 173 4.91 -4.80 -6.19
CA ILE A 173 5.81 -5.83 -6.70
C ILE A 173 7.07 -5.78 -5.85
N LEU A 174 7.39 -6.90 -5.21
CA LEU A 174 8.68 -7.09 -4.57
C LEU A 174 9.53 -8.04 -5.42
N PHE A 175 10.75 -7.62 -5.74
CA PHE A 175 11.69 -8.43 -6.51
C PHE A 175 12.62 -9.20 -5.57
N HIS A 176 12.56 -10.53 -5.63
CA HIS A 176 13.54 -11.39 -5.00
C HIS A 176 14.81 -11.40 -5.83
N VAL A 177 15.68 -10.42 -5.59
CA VAL A 177 16.95 -10.30 -6.32
C VAL A 177 17.99 -11.18 -5.66
N ALA A 178 18.46 -12.20 -6.40
CA ALA A 178 19.42 -13.16 -5.88
C ALA A 178 20.67 -12.48 -5.30
N THR A 179 21.23 -11.47 -5.97
CA THR A 179 22.44 -10.76 -5.49
C THR A 179 22.22 -9.90 -4.24
N ARG A 180 20.98 -9.65 -3.82
CA ARG A 180 20.64 -8.97 -2.55
C ARG A 180 20.34 -9.95 -1.41
N MET A 181 20.23 -11.24 -1.71
CA MET A 181 19.98 -12.28 -0.72
C MET A 181 21.30 -12.93 -0.25
N PRO A 182 21.49 -13.13 1.06
CA PRO A 182 22.68 -13.75 1.61
C PRO A 182 22.86 -15.19 1.11
N SER A 183 24.14 -15.58 0.97
CA SER A 183 24.57 -16.91 0.55
C SER A 183 25.88 -17.33 1.22
N ASP A 184 26.17 -16.77 2.40
CA ASP A 184 27.39 -16.98 3.19
C ASP A 184 27.38 -18.30 3.98
N SER A 185 26.19 -18.86 4.21
CA SER A 185 25.99 -20.15 4.89
C SER A 185 25.06 -21.09 4.09
N PRO A 186 25.15 -22.41 4.27
CA PRO A 186 24.24 -23.36 3.64
C PRO A 186 22.76 -23.07 3.93
N GLU A 187 22.45 -22.62 5.15
CA GLU A 187 21.09 -22.24 5.54
C GLU A 187 20.62 -20.99 4.77
N SER A 188 21.45 -19.95 4.68
CA SER A 188 21.11 -18.75 3.90
C SER A 188 20.89 -19.06 2.40
N LEU A 189 21.73 -19.93 1.82
CA LEU A 189 21.61 -20.36 0.44
C LEU A 189 20.33 -21.18 0.21
N LEU A 190 19.93 -21.99 1.19
CA LEU A 190 18.66 -22.72 1.17
C LEU A 190 17.47 -21.76 1.22
N GLN A 191 17.49 -20.74 2.09
CA GLN A 191 16.43 -19.73 2.15
C GLN A 191 16.34 -18.93 0.84
N LYS A 192 17.49 -18.50 0.29
CA LYS A 192 17.57 -17.86 -1.03
C LYS A 192 16.97 -18.74 -2.12
N THR A 193 17.32 -20.02 -2.14
CA THR A 193 16.76 -21.01 -3.07
C THR A 193 15.25 -21.15 -2.88
N ARG A 194 14.75 -21.13 -1.63
CA ARG A 194 13.32 -21.24 -1.32
C ARG A 194 12.54 -20.02 -1.80
N HIS A 195 13.04 -18.81 -1.59
CA HIS A 195 12.37 -17.59 -2.08
C HIS A 195 12.31 -17.57 -3.60
N LEU A 196 13.46 -17.71 -4.26
CA LEU A 196 13.55 -17.70 -5.73
C LEU A 196 12.77 -18.87 -6.33
N GLY A 197 12.95 -20.08 -5.80
CA GLY A 197 12.35 -21.29 -6.33
C GLY A 197 10.84 -21.35 -6.19
N ASN A 198 10.22 -20.58 -5.28
CA ASN A 198 8.78 -20.54 -5.09
C ASN A 198 8.09 -19.41 -5.88
N ASP A 199 8.82 -18.63 -6.67
CA ASP A 199 8.24 -17.57 -7.47
C ASP A 199 7.76 -18.10 -8.83
N GLU A 200 6.60 -17.63 -9.26
CA GLU A 200 5.99 -18.11 -10.50
C GLU A 200 6.65 -17.48 -11.73
N ILE A 201 7.21 -16.27 -11.57
CA ILE A 201 7.81 -15.48 -12.63
C ILE A 201 9.29 -15.28 -12.31
N HIS A 202 10.16 -15.70 -13.22
CA HIS A 202 11.60 -15.52 -13.11
C HIS A 202 12.10 -14.58 -14.20
N ILE A 203 12.91 -13.60 -13.81
CA ILE A 203 13.72 -12.77 -14.70
C ILE A 203 15.17 -13.24 -14.55
N VAL A 204 15.80 -13.62 -15.65
CA VAL A 204 17.20 -14.04 -15.67
C VAL A 204 17.99 -13.05 -16.50
N TRP A 205 19.01 -12.43 -15.91
CA TRP A 205 20.01 -11.67 -16.64
C TRP A 205 21.20 -12.60 -16.93
N SER A 206 21.47 -12.88 -18.20
CA SER A 206 22.53 -13.79 -18.59
C SER A 206 23.60 -13.09 -19.41
N GLU A 207 24.81 -13.06 -18.87
CA GLU A 207 26.05 -12.67 -19.57
C GLU A 207 26.83 -13.89 -20.06
N HIS A 208 26.22 -15.07 -19.94
CA HIS A 208 26.76 -16.30 -20.49
C HIS A 208 26.65 -16.32 -22.02
N TRP A 209 27.60 -16.96 -22.70
CA TRP A 209 27.67 -17.01 -24.18
C TRP A 209 26.67 -17.99 -24.81
N ARG A 210 26.01 -18.83 -24.01
CA ARG A 210 24.95 -19.76 -24.43
C ARG A 210 23.61 -19.32 -23.87
N ASP A 211 22.56 -19.85 -24.50
CA ASP A 211 21.21 -19.69 -23.99
C ASP A 211 21.08 -20.32 -22.60
N TYR A 212 20.41 -19.59 -21.72
CA TYR A 212 20.06 -20.06 -20.39
C TYR A 212 19.12 -21.24 -20.48
N ARG A 213 19.46 -22.32 -19.77
CA ARG A 213 18.66 -23.53 -19.74
C ARG A 213 17.80 -23.55 -18.47
N ARG A 214 16.50 -23.83 -18.62
CA ARG A 214 15.52 -23.84 -17.51
C ARG A 214 15.86 -24.87 -16.42
N ASP A 215 16.59 -25.93 -16.76
CA ASP A 215 16.98 -27.01 -15.84
C ASP A 215 18.14 -26.64 -14.91
N ILE A 216 18.82 -25.50 -15.12
CA ILE A 216 19.92 -25.06 -14.25
C ILE A 216 19.43 -24.79 -12.83
N ILE A 217 18.29 -24.11 -12.69
CA ILE A 217 17.62 -23.92 -11.39
C ILE A 217 16.27 -24.63 -11.47
N PRO A 218 16.24 -25.94 -11.18
CA PRO A 218 15.02 -26.71 -11.31
C PRO A 218 14.01 -26.27 -10.25
N THR A 219 12.82 -25.91 -10.70
CA THR A 219 11.65 -25.64 -9.87
C THR A 219 10.37 -25.95 -10.64
N GLU A 220 9.36 -26.46 -9.93
CA GLU A 220 8.02 -26.66 -10.47
C GLU A 220 7.20 -25.36 -10.51
N PHE A 221 7.60 -24.35 -9.73
CA PHE A 221 6.83 -23.12 -9.56
C PHE A 221 7.09 -22.09 -10.65
N CYS A 222 8.31 -22.02 -11.21
CA CYS A 222 8.57 -21.14 -12.34
C CYS A 222 7.63 -21.52 -13.49
N ASP A 223 6.63 -20.69 -13.75
CA ASP A 223 5.64 -20.84 -14.81
C ASP A 223 6.08 -20.02 -16.03
N VAL A 224 6.67 -18.86 -15.80
CA VAL A 224 7.19 -17.96 -16.82
C VAL A 224 8.65 -17.59 -16.53
N LEU A 225 9.47 -17.67 -17.56
CA LEU A 225 10.89 -17.33 -17.55
C LEU A 225 11.16 -16.26 -18.61
N ILE A 226 11.67 -15.12 -18.18
CA ILE A 226 12.08 -14.00 -19.04
C ILE A 226 13.60 -13.89 -18.94
N VAL A 227 14.32 -14.26 -20.00
CA VAL A 227 15.78 -14.19 -20.04
C VAL A 227 16.21 -12.96 -20.84
N ILE A 228 17.13 -12.18 -20.29
CA ILE A 228 17.69 -10.98 -20.87
C ILE A 228 19.15 -11.26 -21.19
N TYR A 229 19.52 -11.12 -22.46
CA TYR A 229 20.90 -11.23 -22.93
C TYR A 229 21.38 -9.86 -23.40
N PRO A 230 22.36 -9.24 -22.72
CA PRO A 230 23.01 -8.03 -23.21
C PRO A 230 23.70 -8.28 -24.54
N LEU A 231 23.47 -7.36 -25.49
CA LEU A 231 24.14 -7.31 -26.78
C LEU A 231 25.05 -6.08 -26.84
N HIS A 232 25.78 -5.96 -27.95
CA HIS A 232 26.52 -4.74 -28.27
C HIS A 232 25.57 -3.53 -28.42
N ASN A 233 26.11 -2.32 -28.23
CA ASN A 233 25.39 -1.06 -28.45
C ASN A 233 24.11 -0.86 -27.62
N LYS A 234 24.07 -1.37 -26.38
CA LYS A 234 22.95 -1.14 -25.45
C LYS A 234 21.61 -1.68 -25.95
N LEU A 235 21.69 -2.77 -26.70
CA LEU A 235 20.56 -3.59 -27.11
C LEU A 235 20.53 -4.86 -26.27
N TYR A 236 19.34 -5.43 -26.10
CA TYR A 236 19.13 -6.65 -25.33
C TYR A 236 18.20 -7.57 -26.08
N ARG A 237 18.61 -8.83 -26.21
CA ARG A 237 17.73 -9.89 -26.72
C ARG A 237 16.95 -10.46 -25.55
N ILE A 238 15.64 -10.60 -25.73
CA ILE A 238 14.74 -11.15 -24.73
C ILE A 238 14.23 -12.50 -25.22
N GLN A 239 14.38 -13.52 -24.40
CA GLN A 239 13.82 -14.84 -24.62
C GLN A 239 12.75 -15.11 -23.57
N ILE A 240 11.57 -15.57 -23.98
CA ILE A 240 10.43 -15.79 -23.08
C ILE A 240 9.94 -17.24 -23.22
N SER A 241 10.05 -17.99 -22.12
CA SER A 241 9.52 -19.35 -22.01
C SER A 241 8.40 -19.39 -20.97
N ARG A 242 7.20 -19.81 -21.37
CA ARG A 242 6.05 -20.01 -20.49
C ARG A 242 5.56 -21.45 -20.54
N LYS A 243 4.94 -21.93 -19.46
CA LYS A 243 4.19 -23.19 -19.53
C LYS A 243 2.98 -23.05 -20.48
N PRO A 244 2.55 -24.14 -21.15
CA PRO A 244 1.48 -24.09 -22.16
C PRO A 244 0.16 -23.51 -21.66
N GLU A 245 -0.21 -23.81 -20.41
CA GLU A 245 -1.44 -23.38 -19.75
C GLU A 245 -1.53 -21.88 -19.47
N ILE A 246 -0.41 -21.16 -19.51
CA ILE A 246 -0.38 -19.72 -19.24
C ILE A 246 -0.80 -18.96 -20.52
N PRO A 247 -1.82 -18.08 -20.47
CA PRO A 247 -2.19 -17.25 -21.61
C PRO A 247 -1.04 -16.36 -22.11
N PHE A 248 -1.20 -15.76 -23.29
CA PHE A 248 -0.28 -14.71 -23.73
C PHE A 248 -0.41 -13.47 -22.83
N PHE A 249 0.70 -12.77 -22.61
CA PHE A 249 0.79 -11.63 -21.72
C PHE A 249 1.87 -10.65 -22.18
N GLY A 250 1.76 -9.42 -21.68
CA GLY A 250 2.84 -8.44 -21.71
C GLY A 250 3.16 -7.86 -23.10
N PRO A 251 3.94 -6.78 -23.13
CA PRO A 251 4.39 -6.15 -24.38
C PRO A 251 5.61 -6.83 -25.02
N LEU A 252 6.42 -7.56 -24.25
CA LEU A 252 7.58 -8.31 -24.78
C LEU A 252 7.14 -9.69 -25.30
N PHE A 253 7.77 -10.13 -26.38
CA PHE A 253 7.57 -11.45 -26.98
C PHE A 253 8.92 -12.15 -27.16
N ASP A 254 8.87 -13.45 -27.44
CA ASP A 254 10.06 -14.28 -27.57
C ASP A 254 10.97 -13.80 -28.72
N GLU A 255 12.28 -13.82 -28.47
CA GLU A 255 13.35 -13.33 -29.36
C GLU A 255 13.27 -11.84 -29.76
N CYS A 256 12.52 -11.01 -29.03
CA CYS A 256 12.49 -9.57 -29.31
C CYS A 256 13.80 -8.88 -28.88
N ILE A 257 14.16 -7.80 -29.60
CA ILE A 257 15.31 -6.95 -29.27
C ILE A 257 14.81 -5.60 -28.75
N VAL A 258 15.38 -5.14 -27.64
CA VAL A 258 14.94 -3.97 -26.90
C VAL A 258 16.12 -3.03 -26.61
N GLU A 259 15.90 -1.71 -26.66
CA GLU A 259 16.89 -0.70 -26.25
C GLU A 259 16.93 -0.54 -24.72
N ASP A 260 18.12 -0.27 -24.18
CA ASP A 260 18.39 -0.02 -22.76
C ASP A 260 17.39 0.92 -22.06
N LYS A 261 16.99 2.01 -22.73
CA LYS A 261 16.14 3.05 -22.12
C LYS A 261 14.76 2.53 -21.73
N VAL A 262 14.20 1.63 -22.52
CA VAL A 262 12.84 1.10 -22.33
C VAL A 262 12.82 -0.27 -21.67
N LEU A 263 13.96 -0.98 -21.67
CA LEU A 263 14.09 -2.34 -21.15
C LEU A 263 13.51 -2.53 -19.73
N PRO A 264 13.88 -1.76 -18.70
CA PRO A 264 13.43 -2.02 -17.34
C PRO A 264 11.90 -1.89 -17.19
N GLY A 265 11.31 -0.88 -17.85
CA GLY A 265 9.87 -0.66 -17.85
C GLY A 265 9.11 -1.77 -18.57
N LEU A 266 9.60 -2.20 -19.73
CA LEU A 266 8.99 -3.28 -20.52
C LEU A 266 9.10 -4.64 -19.80
N VAL A 267 10.25 -4.95 -19.20
CA VAL A 267 10.43 -6.18 -18.41
C VAL A 267 9.51 -6.16 -17.19
N ARG A 268 9.45 -5.07 -16.42
CA ARG A 268 8.53 -4.95 -15.27
C ARG A 268 7.06 -5.15 -15.69
N THR A 269 6.66 -4.50 -16.78
CA THR A 269 5.27 -4.58 -17.29
C THR A 269 4.94 -5.99 -17.77
N THR A 270 5.88 -6.64 -18.46
CA THR A 270 5.74 -8.02 -18.94
C THR A 270 5.66 -9.00 -17.78
N ALA A 271 6.53 -8.87 -16.78
CA ALA A 271 6.56 -9.76 -15.62
C ALA A 271 5.30 -9.61 -14.75
N LEU A 272 4.79 -8.39 -14.58
CA LEU A 272 3.50 -8.14 -13.93
C LEU A 272 2.34 -8.79 -14.71
N ALA A 273 2.30 -8.59 -16.03
CA ALA A 273 1.27 -9.19 -16.89
C ALA A 273 1.34 -10.72 -16.87
N ALA A 274 2.55 -11.29 -16.83
CA ALA A 274 2.78 -12.73 -16.71
C ALA A 274 2.23 -13.29 -15.39
N SER A 275 2.48 -12.59 -14.27
CA SER A 275 1.94 -12.97 -12.96
C SER A 275 0.41 -12.93 -12.94
N ARG A 276 -0.20 -11.92 -13.56
CA ARG A 276 -1.67 -11.83 -13.74
C ARG A 276 -2.22 -12.95 -14.62
N ALA A 277 -1.55 -13.25 -15.74
CA ALA A 277 -1.92 -14.35 -16.62
C ALA A 277 -1.87 -15.69 -15.88
N LYS A 278 -0.84 -15.94 -15.08
CA LYS A 278 -0.78 -17.13 -14.21
C LYS A 278 -1.94 -17.17 -13.21
N ARG A 279 -2.23 -16.05 -12.53
CA ARG A 279 -3.34 -16.00 -11.56
C ARG A 279 -4.70 -16.26 -12.21
N SER A 280 -4.89 -15.84 -13.45
CA SER A 280 -6.13 -16.10 -14.19
C SER A 280 -6.38 -17.59 -14.46
N THR A 281 -5.35 -18.44 -14.38
CA THR A 281 -5.51 -19.90 -14.52
C THR A 281 -5.93 -20.58 -13.22
N LEU A 282 -5.90 -19.88 -12.07
CA LEU A 282 -6.27 -20.45 -10.78
C LEU A 282 -7.79 -20.47 -10.64
N THR A 283 -8.33 -21.66 -10.39
CA THR A 283 -9.77 -21.82 -10.12
C THR A 283 -10.17 -21.02 -8.88
N LEU A 284 -11.28 -20.28 -8.96
CA LEU A 284 -11.82 -19.45 -7.88
C LEU A 284 -10.93 -18.27 -7.46
N TYR A 285 -9.87 -17.97 -8.22
CA TYR A 285 -9.10 -16.75 -8.00
C TYR A 285 -10.00 -15.53 -8.20
N GLN A 286 -9.94 -14.63 -7.23
CA GLN A 286 -10.74 -13.42 -7.19
C GLN A 286 -9.83 -12.25 -6.93
N HIS A 287 -10.14 -11.14 -7.57
CA HIS A 287 -9.33 -9.95 -7.37
C HIS A 287 -9.55 -9.40 -5.97
N TYR A 288 -8.54 -8.74 -5.42
CA TYR A 288 -8.57 -8.20 -4.06
C TYR A 288 -9.76 -7.24 -3.84
N TYR A 289 -10.16 -6.48 -4.86
CA TYR A 289 -11.32 -5.59 -4.76
C TYR A 289 -12.66 -6.35 -4.71
N GLU A 290 -12.76 -7.52 -5.33
CA GLU A 290 -13.94 -8.40 -5.28
C GLU A 290 -14.06 -9.11 -3.93
N GLU A 291 -12.93 -9.55 -3.36
CA GLU A 291 -12.88 -10.09 -2.00
C GLU A 291 -13.30 -9.04 -0.98
N ARG A 292 -12.79 -7.81 -1.12
CA ARG A 292 -13.16 -6.69 -0.25
C ARG A 292 -14.63 -6.32 -0.41
N ALA A 293 -15.14 -6.23 -1.64
CA ALA A 293 -16.56 -5.93 -1.90
C ALA A 293 -17.48 -6.97 -1.24
N ARG A 294 -17.19 -8.27 -1.40
CA ARG A 294 -17.97 -9.33 -0.74
C ARG A 294 -17.88 -9.30 0.77
N SER A 295 -16.74 -8.89 1.30
CA SER A 295 -16.54 -8.72 2.74
C SER A 295 -17.41 -7.57 3.26
N ILE A 296 -17.46 -6.45 2.54
CA ILE A 296 -18.38 -5.33 2.83
C ILE A 296 -19.84 -5.80 2.77
N ASP A 297 -20.25 -6.48 1.69
CA ASP A 297 -21.62 -7.00 1.54
C ASP A 297 -22.00 -7.94 2.68
N THR A 298 -21.04 -8.73 3.17
CA THR A 298 -21.24 -9.66 4.28
C THR A 298 -21.42 -8.93 5.60
N VAL A 299 -20.57 -7.93 5.89
CA VAL A 299 -20.74 -7.06 7.06
C VAL A 299 -22.10 -6.37 7.01
N MET A 300 -22.47 -5.81 5.87
CA MET A 300 -23.75 -5.15 5.68
C MET A 300 -24.92 -6.10 5.93
N ARG A 301 -24.89 -7.31 5.36
CA ARG A 301 -25.96 -8.31 5.54
C ARG A 301 -26.09 -8.78 6.99
N ASN A 302 -24.96 -9.01 7.65
CA ASN A 302 -24.92 -9.58 9.01
C ASN A 302 -25.29 -8.57 10.10
N HIS A 303 -25.02 -7.29 9.86
CA HIS A 303 -25.11 -6.25 10.89
C HIS A 303 -26.16 -5.18 10.61
N LYS A 304 -26.89 -5.25 9.49
CA LYS A 304 -27.95 -4.29 9.17
C LYS A 304 -29.04 -4.30 10.24
N GLU A 305 -29.36 -3.11 10.74
CA GLU A 305 -30.51 -2.91 11.62
C GLU A 305 -31.83 -3.04 10.84
N ALA A 306 -32.83 -3.60 11.50
CA ALA A 306 -34.19 -3.69 10.99
C ALA A 306 -34.92 -2.34 11.14
N THR A 307 -34.42 -1.31 10.46
CA THR A 307 -35.03 0.03 10.40
C THR A 307 -35.26 0.46 8.95
N THR A 308 -36.17 1.41 8.75
CA THR A 308 -36.39 2.05 7.46
C THR A 308 -35.51 3.29 7.30
N PHE A 309 -35.26 3.68 6.05
CA PHE A 309 -34.54 4.94 5.78
C PHE A 309 -35.30 6.14 6.35
N GLU A 310 -36.64 6.11 6.31
CA GLU A 310 -37.51 7.14 6.86
C GLU A 310 -37.37 7.26 8.37
N GLU A 311 -37.37 6.14 9.08
CA GLU A 311 -37.20 6.10 10.54
C GLU A 311 -35.79 6.58 10.94
N PHE A 312 -34.75 6.15 10.23
CA PHE A 312 -33.40 6.67 10.42
C PHE A 312 -33.34 8.18 10.17
N THR A 313 -33.90 8.67 9.06
CA THR A 313 -33.90 10.09 8.71
C THR A 313 -34.68 10.89 9.76
N ALA A 314 -35.84 10.40 10.19
CA ALA A 314 -36.61 11.02 11.27
C ALA A 314 -35.79 11.13 12.56
N ASN A 315 -35.02 10.11 12.91
CA ASN A 315 -34.14 10.12 14.09
C ASN A 315 -32.94 11.09 13.93
N VAL A 316 -32.37 11.24 12.73
CA VAL A 316 -31.31 12.23 12.46
C VAL A 316 -31.86 13.66 12.56
N TYR A 317 -33.07 13.89 12.07
CA TYR A 317 -33.66 15.22 12.04
C TYR A 317 -34.39 15.60 13.35
N SER A 318 -34.92 14.62 14.07
CA SER A 318 -35.69 14.76 15.31
C SER A 318 -35.42 13.62 16.30
N PRO A 319 -34.22 13.56 16.92
CA PRO A 319 -33.79 12.46 17.80
C PRO A 319 -34.52 12.38 19.16
N VAL A 320 -35.30 13.39 19.51
CA VAL A 320 -36.14 13.40 20.72
C VAL A 320 -37.58 13.46 20.24
N GLN A 321 -38.32 12.35 20.34
CA GLN A 321 -39.78 12.46 20.25
C GLN A 321 -40.25 13.22 21.50
N PRO A 322 -40.99 14.34 21.37
CA PRO A 322 -41.64 14.92 22.52
C PRO A 322 -42.58 13.88 23.15
N PRO A 323 -42.72 13.83 24.49
CA PRO A 323 -43.66 12.92 25.13
C PRO A 323 -45.04 13.11 24.51
N SER A 324 -45.64 12.02 24.05
CA SER A 324 -46.94 12.03 23.36
C SER A 324 -47.98 12.78 24.21
N PRO A 325 -48.76 13.72 23.64
CA PRO A 325 -49.82 14.41 24.37
C PRO A 325 -50.98 13.50 24.77
N PHE A 326 -50.95 12.21 24.40
CA PHE A 326 -51.96 11.21 24.76
C PHE A 326 -51.61 10.37 26.00
N SER A 327 -50.48 10.63 26.68
CA SER A 327 -50.20 10.05 27.99
C SER A 327 -50.93 10.84 29.09
N GLY A 328 -52.26 10.75 29.05
CA GLY A 328 -53.15 11.31 30.07
C GLY A 328 -52.94 10.65 31.42
N ALA A 329 -52.99 11.46 32.47
CA ALA A 329 -52.88 11.07 33.85
C ALA A 329 -53.90 9.96 34.23
N SER A 330 -53.38 8.82 34.67
CA SER A 330 -54.13 7.87 35.50
C SER A 330 -53.28 7.54 36.73
N SER A 331 -53.58 8.25 37.81
CA SER A 331 -53.09 7.96 39.15
C SER A 331 -53.80 6.72 39.70
N ILE A 332 -53.14 5.55 39.67
CA ILE A 332 -53.47 4.42 40.56
C ILE A 332 -52.16 3.73 40.98
N SER A 333 -52.03 3.60 42.29
CA SER A 333 -50.97 2.92 43.04
C SER A 333 -50.66 1.50 42.54
N GLY A 334 -49.39 1.15 42.36
CA GLY A 334 -48.96 -0.23 42.12
C GLY A 334 -47.55 -0.34 41.51
N SER A 335 -46.61 -0.80 42.31
CA SER A 335 -45.20 -0.99 41.98
C SER A 335 -44.99 -1.98 40.83
N THR A 336 -44.42 -1.55 39.70
CA THR A 336 -43.61 -2.41 38.81
C THR A 336 -42.59 -1.57 38.04
N THR A 337 -41.33 -1.96 38.15
CA THR A 337 -40.14 -1.42 37.48
C THR A 337 -40.29 -1.36 35.96
N SER A 338 -40.22 -0.16 35.38
CA SER A 338 -40.02 0.03 33.94
C SER A 338 -38.69 0.76 33.70
N VAL A 339 -37.88 0.15 32.83
CA VAL A 339 -36.50 0.49 32.52
C VAL A 339 -36.49 1.76 31.67
N GLN A 340 -36.06 2.88 32.25
CA GLN A 340 -35.84 4.13 31.52
C GLN A 340 -34.61 3.97 30.60
N SER A 341 -34.81 4.15 29.29
CA SER A 341 -33.76 4.18 28.29
C SER A 341 -32.91 5.45 28.43
N THR A 342 -31.84 5.37 29.22
CA THR A 342 -30.81 6.40 29.44
C THR A 342 -29.72 6.40 28.35
N ALA A 343 -29.96 5.78 27.19
CA ALA A 343 -28.92 5.51 26.19
C ALA A 343 -28.40 6.77 25.45
N SER A 344 -29.22 7.81 25.29
CA SER A 344 -28.90 8.93 24.40
C SER A 344 -27.97 9.98 25.04
N SER A 345 -28.04 10.17 26.36
CA SER A 345 -27.16 11.12 27.08
C SER A 345 -25.74 10.57 27.27
N ASN A 346 -25.60 9.25 27.40
CA ASN A 346 -24.30 8.60 27.60
C ASN A 346 -23.46 8.51 26.31
N LEU A 347 -24.10 8.56 25.13
CA LEU A 347 -23.39 8.46 23.84
C LEU A 347 -22.55 9.71 23.52
N ALA A 348 -23.02 10.89 23.90
CA ALA A 348 -22.28 12.15 23.71
C ALA A 348 -21.13 12.30 24.73
N ALA A 349 -21.33 11.85 25.97
CA ALA A 349 -20.30 11.87 27.01
C ALA A 349 -19.15 10.87 26.72
N ALA A 350 -19.48 9.67 26.20
CA ALA A 350 -18.48 8.65 25.88
C ALA A 350 -17.56 8.99 24.69
N LEU A 351 -17.95 9.95 23.84
CA LEU A 351 -17.15 10.42 22.70
C LEU A 351 -16.15 11.53 23.08
N ILE A 352 -16.34 12.22 24.20
CA ILE A 352 -15.48 13.32 24.65
C ILE A 352 -14.34 12.80 25.55
N ASP A 353 -14.58 11.72 26.29
CA ASP A 353 -13.67 11.26 27.36
C ASP A 353 -12.50 10.36 26.88
N SER A 354 -12.51 9.90 25.62
CA SER A 354 -11.47 8.99 25.11
C SER A 354 -10.13 9.67 24.76
N HIS A 355 -9.99 10.99 24.96
CA HIS A 355 -8.77 11.73 24.62
C HIS A 355 -8.08 12.47 25.79
N GLN A 356 -8.52 12.31 27.05
CA GLN A 356 -7.81 12.84 28.21
C GLN A 356 -7.34 11.72 29.14
N GLY A 357 -6.22 11.08 28.80
CA GLY A 357 -5.68 10.03 29.67
C GLY A 357 -4.45 9.31 29.14
N ARG A 358 -3.41 10.03 28.70
CA ARG A 358 -2.05 9.48 28.61
C ARG A 358 -1.00 10.59 28.53
N SER A 359 -0.77 11.24 29.67
CA SER A 359 0.46 12.00 29.92
C SER A 359 0.99 11.67 31.31
N GLY A 360 2.17 11.06 31.34
CA GLY A 360 3.03 10.96 32.52
C GLY A 360 2.80 9.74 33.41
N LEU A 361 3.76 8.81 33.39
CA LEU A 361 4.42 8.29 34.59
C LEU A 361 5.60 7.40 34.16
N ARG A 362 6.79 7.99 34.22
CA ARG A 362 8.06 7.28 34.39
C ARG A 362 8.09 6.73 35.82
N SER A 363 8.51 5.48 36.00
CA SER A 363 9.13 5.05 37.26
C SER A 363 10.17 3.97 37.00
N SER A 364 11.42 4.34 37.28
CA SER A 364 12.59 3.51 37.49
C SER A 364 12.59 2.85 38.87
N SER A 365 12.98 1.58 38.96
CA SER A 365 13.70 0.98 40.12
C SER A 365 14.03 -0.48 39.74
N ALA A 366 15.29 -0.82 39.47
CA ALA A 366 16.36 -1.12 40.44
C ALA A 366 16.23 -2.53 41.06
N ALA A 367 17.36 -3.23 41.05
CA ALA A 367 17.56 -4.65 41.30
C ALA A 367 17.35 -5.09 42.75
N SER A 368 17.05 -6.39 42.93
CA SER A 368 17.77 -7.21 43.92
C SER A 368 17.74 -8.69 43.54
N SER A 369 18.94 -9.28 43.64
CA SER A 369 19.28 -10.69 43.78
C SER A 369 18.38 -11.47 44.75
N ASP A 370 18.12 -12.75 44.47
CA ASP A 370 18.61 -13.81 45.36
C ASP A 370 18.60 -15.22 44.77
N ASN A 371 19.62 -15.97 45.19
CA ASN A 371 19.90 -17.38 44.93
C ASN A 371 18.79 -18.33 45.43
N ARG A 372 18.57 -19.46 44.74
CA ARG A 372 18.79 -20.79 45.34
C ARG A 372 18.83 -21.93 44.32
N ALA A 373 19.85 -22.75 44.46
CA ALA A 373 20.10 -23.98 43.75
C ALA A 373 19.29 -25.18 44.31
N ASN A 374 19.22 -26.20 43.43
CA ASN A 374 19.35 -27.63 43.71
C ASN A 374 18.13 -28.46 44.19
N ARG A 375 17.76 -29.43 43.33
CA ARG A 375 17.40 -30.86 43.52
C ARG A 375 16.75 -31.29 42.19
N GLY A 376 17.20 -32.31 41.46
CA GLY A 376 17.79 -33.58 41.85
C GLY A 376 16.80 -34.67 41.47
N ASP A 377 16.86 -35.12 40.21
CA ASP A 377 16.76 -36.49 39.68
C ASP A 377 16.60 -36.46 38.15
#